data_AF-A0A645D4Z5-F1
#
_entry.id   AF-A0A645D4Z5-F1
#
_cell.length_a   1.000
_cell.length_b   1.000
_cell.length_c   1.000
_cell.angle_alpha   90.00
_cell.angle_beta   90.00
_cell.angle_gamma   90.00
#
_symmetry.space_group_name_H-M   'P 1'
#
loop_
_entity.id
_entity.type
_entity.pdbx_description
1 polymer ?
#
loop_
_entity_poly.entity_id
_entity_poly.type
_entity_poly.pdbx_seq_one_letter_code
_entity_poly.pdbx_strand_id
1 'polypeptide(L)'
;MIKETLAAAGIDMKIQNVEWSVYLQRLEQQTFEACCLAWTSPIDPDPYQVWHSSQAKLKGSSNHIGFVNSEADGIIEELRVTFDMKKRIELTHRFSRILHEEQPYTFLFAPYELMAVSSRYRNVREFPVGIVNLILWVPSAEQKKVPGL
;
A
#
# COMPACT_ATOMS: atom_id res chain seq x y z
N MET A 1 -7.99 18.26 8.81
CA MET A 1 -7.37 19.11 7.76
C MET A 1 -8.04 18.93 6.40
N ILE A 2 -8.20 17.72 5.86
CA ILE A 2 -8.82 17.50 4.54
C ILE A 2 -10.26 18.02 4.49
N LYS A 3 -11.08 17.72 5.51
CA LYS A 3 -12.47 18.19 5.61
C LYS A 3 -12.55 19.72 5.58
N GLU A 4 -11.68 20.41 6.31
CA GLU A 4 -11.65 21.87 6.37
C GLU A 4 -11.22 22.49 5.03
N THR A 5 -10.22 21.90 4.35
CA THR A 5 -9.80 22.32 3.01
C THR A 5 -10.93 22.15 1.99
N LEU A 6 -11.64 21.03 2.02
CA LEU A 6 -12.78 20.78 1.14
C LEU A 6 -13.93 21.75 1.44
N ALA A 7 -14.22 22.03 2.72
CA ALA A 7 -15.23 23.00 3.10
C ALA A 7 -14.91 24.43 2.61
N ALA A 8 -13.63 24.84 2.66
CA ALA A 8 -13.20 26.12 2.09
C ALA A 8 -13.39 26.21 0.57
N ALA A 9 -13.38 25.07 -0.12
CA ALA A 9 -13.71 24.95 -1.55
C ALA A 9 -15.21 24.72 -1.82
N GLY A 10 -16.06 24.73 -0.80
CA GLY A 10 -17.51 24.54 -0.94
C GLY A 10 -17.97 23.08 -1.01
N ILE A 11 -17.12 22.12 -0.65
CA ILE A 11 -17.42 20.68 -0.66
C ILE A 11 -17.74 20.20 0.77
N ASP A 12 -18.95 19.66 0.98
CA ASP A 12 -19.38 19.09 2.27
C ASP A 12 -18.91 17.63 2.41
N MET A 13 -17.79 17.42 3.12
CA MET A 13 -17.27 16.09 3.42
C MET A 13 -17.88 15.53 4.72
N LYS A 14 -18.60 14.41 4.61
CA LYS A 14 -19.14 13.64 5.76
C LYS A 14 -18.27 12.43 6.07
N ILE A 15 -17.57 12.48 7.21
CA ILE A 15 -16.71 11.38 7.67
C ILE A 15 -17.59 10.27 8.24
N GLN A 16 -17.41 9.05 7.75
CA GLN A 16 -18.06 7.85 8.27
C GLN A 16 -17.01 6.94 8.90
N ASN A 17 -17.06 6.80 10.23
CA ASN A 17 -16.25 5.81 10.94
C ASN A 17 -16.99 4.48 10.94
N VAL A 18 -16.38 3.45 10.38
CA VAL A 18 -16.91 2.09 10.33
C VAL A 18 -15.89 1.11 10.88
N GLU A 19 -16.37 -0.03 11.37
CA GLU A 19 -15.51 -1.14 11.78
C GLU A 19 -14.72 -1.66 10.55
N TRP A 20 -13.49 -2.16 10.77
CA TRP A 20 -12.54 -2.47 9.70
C TRP A 20 -13.05 -3.52 8.71
N SER A 21 -13.71 -4.59 9.17
CA SER A 21 -14.27 -5.60 8.26
C SER A 21 -15.38 -5.03 7.37
N VAL A 22 -16.21 -4.13 7.92
CA VAL A 22 -17.24 -3.41 7.16
C VAL A 22 -16.59 -2.43 6.16
N TYR A 23 -15.50 -1.78 6.56
CA TYR A 23 -14.74 -0.90 5.67
C TYR A 23 -14.18 -1.66 4.46
N LEU A 24 -13.52 -2.80 4.70
CA LEU A 24 -13.00 -3.66 3.64
C LEU A 24 -14.11 -4.14 2.71
N GLN A 25 -15.24 -4.60 3.27
CA GLN A 25 -16.39 -5.01 2.47
C GLN A 25 -16.89 -3.90 1.56
N ARG A 26 -16.92 -2.64 2.03
CA ARG A 26 -17.31 -1.49 1.20
C ARG A 26 -16.30 -1.21 0.08
N LEU A 27 -15.01 -1.36 0.33
CA LEU A 27 -13.98 -1.22 -0.70
C LEU A 27 -14.10 -2.30 -1.79
N GLU A 28 -14.29 -3.56 -1.39
CA GLU A 28 -14.44 -4.69 -2.31
C GLU A 28 -15.69 -4.57 -3.17
N GLN A 29 -16.76 -3.99 -2.61
CA GLN A 29 -18.01 -3.72 -3.30
C GLN A 29 -18.02 -2.38 -4.04
N GLN A 30 -16.96 -1.57 -3.92
CA GLN A 30 -16.86 -0.21 -4.45
C GLN A 30 -18.03 0.69 -4.03
N THR A 31 -18.51 0.55 -2.79
CA THR A 31 -19.62 1.33 -2.22
C THR A 31 -19.11 2.49 -1.37
N PHE A 32 -18.32 3.37 -1.98
CA PHE A 32 -17.75 4.56 -1.34
C PHE A 32 -17.57 5.71 -2.33
N GLU A 33 -17.57 6.95 -1.85
CA GLU A 33 -17.26 8.14 -2.66
C GLU A 33 -15.77 8.48 -2.58
N ALA A 34 -15.20 8.36 -1.37
CA ALA A 34 -13.78 8.51 -1.10
C ALA A 34 -13.39 7.59 0.06
N CYS A 35 -12.15 7.12 0.05
CA CYS A 35 -11.59 6.29 1.11
C CYS A 35 -10.18 6.77 1.48
N CYS A 36 -9.74 6.48 2.70
CA CYS A 36 -8.39 6.76 3.18
C CYS A 36 -7.74 5.45 3.55
N LEU A 37 -6.72 5.04 2.80
CA LEU A 37 -5.96 3.80 2.99
C LEU A 37 -4.49 4.03 2.76
N ALA A 38 -3.70 3.02 3.08
CA ALA A 38 -2.29 2.94 2.75
C ALA A 38 -1.99 1.61 2.07
N TRP A 39 -0.97 1.62 1.23
CA TRP A 39 -0.35 0.42 0.67
C TRP A 39 1.04 0.27 1.27
N THR A 40 1.43 -0.98 1.52
CA THR A 40 2.82 -1.34 1.77
C THR A 40 3.37 -1.99 0.51
N SER A 41 4.59 -1.60 0.12
CA SER A 41 5.21 -2.04 -1.13
C SER A 41 6.49 -2.83 -0.82
N PRO A 42 6.72 -3.99 -1.45
CA PRO A 42 8.02 -4.66 -1.36
C PRO A 42 9.10 -3.85 -2.11
N ILE A 43 10.37 -4.24 -1.95
CA ILE A 43 11.51 -3.56 -2.62
C ILE A 43 11.34 -3.53 -4.15
N ASP A 44 10.87 -4.62 -4.74
CA ASP A 44 10.56 -4.71 -6.17
C ASP A 44 9.04 -4.94 -6.33
N PRO A 45 8.26 -3.85 -6.43
CA PRO A 45 6.82 -3.97 -6.50
C PRO A 45 6.33 -4.36 -7.88
N ASP A 46 5.41 -5.31 -7.89
CA ASP A 46 4.56 -5.58 -9.04
C ASP A 46 3.27 -4.76 -8.92
N PRO A 47 3.09 -3.68 -9.72
CA PRO A 47 1.92 -2.82 -9.64
C PRO A 47 0.62 -3.46 -10.17
N TYR A 48 0.68 -4.63 -10.81
CA TYR A 48 -0.45 -5.20 -11.55
C TYR A 48 -1.71 -5.36 -10.70
N GLN A 49 -1.55 -5.85 -9.48
CA GLN A 49 -2.68 -6.19 -8.60
C GLN A 49 -3.48 -4.95 -8.16
N VAL A 50 -2.84 -3.78 -8.08
CA VAL A 50 -3.47 -2.52 -7.65
C VAL A 50 -3.87 -1.64 -8.85
N TRP A 51 -3.14 -1.72 -9.96
CA TRP A 51 -3.21 -0.70 -11.01
C TRP A 51 -3.55 -1.20 -12.41
N HIS A 52 -3.52 -2.51 -12.68
CA HIS A 52 -3.85 -2.98 -14.02
C HIS A 52 -5.36 -2.89 -14.28
N SER A 53 -5.79 -2.49 -15.48
CA SER A 53 -7.20 -2.30 -15.84
C SER A 53 -8.02 -3.58 -15.72
N SER A 54 -7.40 -4.75 -15.91
CA SER A 54 -8.05 -6.05 -15.69
C SER A 54 -8.55 -6.22 -14.24
N GLN A 55 -7.98 -5.48 -13.30
CA GLN A 55 -8.34 -5.49 -11.88
C GLN A 55 -9.51 -4.55 -11.54
N ALA A 56 -9.74 -3.52 -12.36
CA ALA A 56 -10.69 -2.43 -12.05
C ALA A 56 -12.15 -2.87 -11.84
N LYS A 57 -12.55 -3.96 -12.51
CA LYS A 57 -13.93 -4.50 -12.46
C LYS A 57 -14.03 -5.83 -11.70
N LEU A 58 -12.92 -6.34 -11.18
CA LEU A 58 -12.92 -7.60 -10.44
C LEU A 58 -13.33 -7.31 -8.99
N LYS A 59 -14.45 -7.90 -8.57
CA LYS A 59 -14.88 -7.84 -7.16
C LYS A 59 -13.81 -8.44 -6.26
N GLY A 60 -13.48 -7.75 -5.18
CA GLY A 60 -12.42 -8.15 -4.26
C GLY A 60 -10.99 -7.84 -4.74
N SER A 61 -10.83 -7.19 -5.89
CA SER A 61 -9.51 -6.70 -6.32
C SER A 61 -9.09 -5.46 -5.53
N SER A 62 -7.79 -5.19 -5.46
CA SER A 62 -7.23 -4.00 -4.81
C SER A 62 -7.19 -2.77 -5.69
N ASN A 63 -7.59 -2.87 -6.96
CA ASN A 63 -7.90 -1.70 -7.77
C ASN A 63 -9.27 -1.12 -7.37
N HIS A 64 -9.39 -0.70 -6.11
CA HIS A 64 -10.64 -0.26 -5.49
C HIS A 64 -11.21 0.99 -6.17
N ILE A 65 -10.34 1.85 -6.68
CA ILE A 65 -10.71 3.10 -7.38
C ILE A 65 -11.00 2.90 -8.87
N GLY A 66 -10.88 1.67 -9.39
CA GLY A 66 -11.26 1.34 -10.76
C GLY A 66 -10.38 2.03 -11.82
N PHE A 67 -9.08 2.18 -11.54
CA PHE A 67 -8.13 2.77 -12.49
C PHE A 67 -8.05 1.94 -13.76
N VAL A 68 -8.19 2.61 -14.90
CA VAL A 68 -8.09 2.00 -16.23
C VAL A 68 -7.25 2.93 -17.10
N ASN A 69 -6.10 2.44 -17.57
CA ASN A 69 -5.24 3.20 -18.47
C ASN A 69 -4.40 2.24 -19.32
N SER A 70 -4.59 2.28 -20.64
CA SER A 70 -3.94 1.32 -21.56
C SER A 70 -2.42 1.46 -21.64
N GLU A 71 -1.90 2.67 -21.44
CA GLU A 71 -0.44 2.88 -21.41
C GLU A 71 0.14 2.32 -20.12
N ALA A 72 -0.53 2.54 -18.99
CA ALA A 72 -0.16 1.94 -17.72
C ALA A 72 -0.17 0.41 -17.80
N ASP A 73 -1.21 -0.20 -18.38
CA ASP A 73 -1.29 -1.65 -18.56
C ASP A 73 -0.08 -2.20 -19.33
N GLY A 74 0.26 -1.59 -20.47
CA GLY A 74 1.41 -2.00 -21.27
C GLY A 74 2.74 -1.86 -20.51
N ILE A 75 2.91 -0.79 -19.74
CA ILE A 75 4.10 -0.61 -18.90
C ILE A 75 4.18 -1.68 -17.80
N ILE A 76 3.06 -1.96 -17.14
CA ILE A 76 2.98 -2.97 -16.06
C ILE A 76 3.33 -4.36 -16.62
N GLU A 77 2.79 -4.72 -17.78
CA GLU A 77 3.09 -6.00 -18.44
C GLU A 77 4.57 -6.08 -18.87
N GLU A 78 5.12 -5.01 -19.45
CA GLU A 78 6.54 -4.94 -19.85
C GLU A 78 7.49 -5.02 -18.65
N LEU A 79 7.14 -4.40 -17.51
CA LEU A 79 7.91 -4.49 -16.27
C LEU A 79 8.05 -5.93 -15.77
N ARG A 80 7.07 -6.81 -16.00
CA ARG A 80 7.14 -8.23 -15.56
C ARG A 80 8.12 -9.08 -16.37
N VAL A 81 8.45 -8.66 -17.59
CA VAL A 81 9.35 -9.39 -18.50
C VAL A 81 10.69 -8.68 -18.73
N THR A 82 10.85 -7.47 -18.22
CA THR A 82 12.09 -6.68 -18.35
C THR A 82 13.05 -6.93 -17.19
N PHE A 83 14.22 -7.46 -17.50
CA PHE A 83 15.31 -7.69 -16.53
C PHE A 83 16.37 -6.58 -16.50
N ASP A 84 16.48 -5.77 -17.56
CA ASP A 84 17.42 -4.64 -17.58
C ASP A 84 16.98 -3.54 -16.61
N MET A 85 17.83 -3.25 -15.64
CA MET A 85 17.49 -2.32 -14.56
C MET A 85 17.27 -0.88 -15.04
N LYS A 86 18.02 -0.43 -16.05
CA LYS A 86 17.87 0.94 -16.57
C LYS A 86 16.51 1.09 -17.25
N LYS A 87 16.13 0.11 -18.07
CA LYS A 87 14.81 0.06 -18.71
C LYS A 87 13.68 -0.03 -17.70
N ARG A 88 13.82 -0.85 -16.64
CA ARG A 88 12.83 -0.89 -15.54
C ARG A 88 12.62 0.48 -14.91
N ILE A 89 13.70 1.21 -14.60
CA ILE A 89 13.62 2.56 -14.01
C ILE A 89 12.89 3.52 -14.95
N GLU A 90 13.19 3.51 -16.25
CA GLU A 90 12.52 4.36 -17.24
C GLU A 90 11.01 4.07 -17.32
N LEU A 91 10.64 2.79 -17.37
CA LEU A 91 9.25 2.34 -17.36
C LEU A 91 8.53 2.77 -16.08
N THR A 92 9.12 2.53 -14.91
CA THR A 92 8.55 2.93 -13.62
C THR A 92 8.38 4.45 -13.53
N HIS A 93 9.35 5.25 -14.01
CA HIS A 93 9.20 6.71 -14.05
C HIS A 93 8.03 7.15 -14.94
N ARG A 94 7.83 6.51 -16.09
CA ARG A 94 6.66 6.82 -16.94
C ARG A 94 5.37 6.42 -16.24
N PHE A 95 5.31 5.24 -15.63
CA PHE A 95 4.15 4.79 -14.85
C PHE A 95 3.82 5.75 -13.71
N SER A 96 4.81 6.19 -12.93
CA SER A 96 4.61 7.18 -11.86
C SER A 96 4.11 8.53 -12.40
N ARG A 97 4.55 8.96 -13.60
CA ARG A 97 4.00 10.17 -14.25
C ARG A 97 2.53 9.98 -14.63
N ILE A 98 2.14 8.83 -15.16
CA ILE A 98 0.73 8.54 -15.48
C ILE A 98 -0.11 8.61 -14.20
N LEU A 99 0.32 7.98 -13.11
CA LEU A 99 -0.41 8.07 -11.83
C LEU A 99 -0.48 9.52 -11.31
N HIS A 100 0.55 10.33 -11.53
CA HIS A 100 0.50 11.75 -11.18
C HIS A 100 -0.46 12.55 -12.06
N GLU A 101 -0.53 12.28 -13.36
CA GLU A 101 -1.39 12.99 -14.30
C GLU A 101 -2.87 12.61 -14.10
N GLU A 102 -3.15 11.32 -13.89
CA GLU A 102 -4.51 10.79 -13.75
C GLU A 102 -5.11 11.00 -12.35
N GLN A 103 -4.28 11.28 -11.34
CA GLN A 103 -4.68 11.45 -9.93
C GLN A 103 -5.67 10.38 -9.40
N PRO A 104 -5.43 9.07 -9.65
CA PRO A 104 -6.30 8.01 -9.13
C PRO A 104 -6.31 7.95 -7.59
N TYR A 105 -5.20 8.40 -6.98
CA TYR A 105 -5.08 8.67 -5.56
C TYR A 105 -4.48 10.06 -5.35
N THR A 106 -4.94 10.74 -4.29
CA THR A 106 -4.20 11.84 -3.68
C THR A 106 -3.18 11.25 -2.71
N PHE A 107 -1.95 11.02 -3.18
CA PHE A 107 -0.85 10.53 -2.34
C PHE A 107 -0.49 11.56 -1.26
N LEU A 108 -0.56 11.18 0.02
CA LEU A 108 -0.36 12.10 1.14
C LEU A 108 1.08 12.08 1.68
N PHE A 109 1.57 10.91 2.09
CA PHE A 109 2.90 10.74 2.68
C PHE A 109 3.33 9.26 2.73
N ALA A 110 4.63 9.03 2.84
CA ALA A 110 5.22 7.77 3.27
C ALA A 110 5.78 7.97 4.69
N PRO A 111 5.17 7.37 5.73
CA PRO A 111 5.59 7.62 7.10
C PRO A 111 6.92 6.92 7.42
N TYR A 112 7.71 7.51 8.31
CA TYR A 112 8.78 6.78 8.98
C TYR A 112 8.16 5.72 9.90
N GLU A 113 8.72 4.52 9.88
CA GLU A 113 8.29 3.45 10.78
C GLU A 113 9.00 3.60 12.13
N LEU A 114 8.22 3.58 13.22
CA LEU A 114 8.74 3.53 14.58
C LEU A 114 8.48 2.14 15.15
N MET A 115 9.54 1.36 15.34
CA MET A 115 9.46 0.02 15.93
C MET A 115 9.96 0.02 17.37
N ALA A 116 9.24 -0.69 18.24
CA ALA A 116 9.66 -0.98 19.60
C ALA A 116 9.93 -2.48 19.75
N VAL A 117 11.16 -2.84 20.12
CA VAL A 117 11.58 -4.24 20.33
C VAL A 117 12.01 -4.43 21.78
N SER A 118 11.47 -5.47 22.43
CA SER A 118 11.85 -5.83 23.80
C SER A 118 13.35 -6.15 23.89
N SER A 119 14.03 -5.65 24.92
CA SER A 119 15.47 -5.88 25.17
C SER A 119 15.86 -7.35 25.35
N ARG A 120 14.90 -8.27 25.54
CA ARG A 120 15.11 -9.72 25.56
C ARG A 120 15.46 -10.31 24.20
N TYR A 121 15.04 -9.66 23.11
CA TYR A 121 15.37 -10.11 21.77
C TYR A 121 16.86 -9.92 21.50
N ARG A 122 17.44 -10.92 20.86
CA ARG A 122 18.82 -10.95 20.40
C ARG A 122 18.81 -10.91 18.89
N ASN A 123 19.95 -10.49 18.32
CA ASN A 123 20.14 -10.34 16.88
C ASN A 123 19.19 -9.31 16.23
N VAL A 124 18.83 -8.27 16.99
CA VAL A 124 18.10 -7.11 16.45
C VAL A 124 19.02 -6.36 15.50
N ARG A 125 18.71 -6.41 14.21
CA ARG A 125 19.44 -5.71 13.15
C ARG A 125 18.46 -4.91 12.31
N GLU A 126 18.84 -3.68 12.02
CA GLU A 126 18.13 -2.81 11.10
C GLU A 126 18.65 -3.03 9.68
N PHE A 127 17.74 -3.26 8.75
CA PHE A 127 18.02 -3.33 7.32
C PHE A 127 17.30 -2.17 6.61
N PRO A 128 17.60 -1.89 5.32
CA PRO A 128 16.85 -0.88 4.56
C PRO A 128 15.32 -1.10 4.52
N VAL A 129 14.85 -2.31 4.81
CA VAL A 129 13.44 -2.70 4.88
C VAL A 129 12.89 -2.82 6.31
N GLY A 130 13.63 -2.33 7.31
CA GLY A 130 13.28 -2.43 8.72
C GLY A 130 13.90 -3.63 9.43
N ILE A 131 13.29 -4.02 10.56
CA ILE A 131 13.78 -5.08 11.44
C ILE A 131 13.13 -6.40 11.02
N VAL A 132 13.94 -7.38 10.66
CA VAL A 132 13.46 -8.69 10.22
C VAL A 132 13.18 -9.57 11.44
N ASN A 133 11.90 -9.86 11.70
CA ASN A 133 11.50 -10.67 12.86
C ASN A 133 11.96 -12.13 12.80
N LEU A 134 12.20 -12.67 11.60
CA LEU A 134 12.59 -14.07 11.39
C LEU A 134 13.97 -14.44 11.92
N ILE A 135 14.84 -13.45 12.17
CA ILE A 135 16.19 -13.68 12.69
C ILE A 135 16.33 -13.36 14.19
N LEU A 136 15.24 -12.92 14.81
CA LEU A 136 15.21 -12.57 16.23
C LEU A 136 15.03 -13.84 17.06
N TRP A 137 15.73 -13.89 18.19
CA TRP A 137 15.59 -15.00 19.13
C TRP A 137 15.69 -14.48 20.57
N VAL A 138 15.20 -15.28 21.50
CA VAL A 138 15.28 -15.00 22.94
C VAL A 138 15.97 -16.19 23.61
N PRO A 139 17.00 -15.98 24.46
CA PRO A 139 17.61 -17.06 25.22
C PRO A 139 16.57 -17.86 26.00
N SER A 140 16.69 -19.18 26.08
CA SER A 140 15.66 -20.04 26.69
C SER A 140 15.25 -19.61 28.10
N ALA A 141 16.19 -19.11 28.91
CA ALA A 141 15.92 -18.60 30.25
C ALA A 141 15.07 -17.32 30.31
N GLU A 142 15.03 -16.53 29.22
CA GLU A 142 14.29 -15.27 29.12
C GLU A 142 12.96 -15.43 28.36
N GLN A 143 12.66 -16.63 27.84
CA GLN A 143 11.44 -16.91 27.09
C GLN A 143 10.21 -16.85 28.02
N LYS A 144 9.12 -16.25 27.52
CA LYS A 144 7.83 -16.23 28.23
C LYS A 144 6.95 -17.35 27.68
N LYS A 145 6.19 -18.00 28.56
CA LYS A 145 5.13 -18.93 28.14
C LYS A 145 4.12 -18.17 27.27
N VAL A 146 3.70 -18.78 26.17
CA VAL A 146 2.60 -18.25 25.36
C VAL A 146 1.30 -18.60 26.09
N PRO A 147 0.50 -17.61 26.56
CA PRO A 147 -0.73 -17.93 27.27
C PRO A 147 -1.70 -18.67 26.35
N GLY A 148 -2.19 -19.84 26.78
CA GLY A 148 -3.19 -20.62 26.03
C GLY A 148 -2.63 -21.59 24.98
N LEU A 149 -1.29 -21.73 24.90
CA LEU A 149 -0.60 -22.87 24.27
C LEU A 149 0.07 -23.75 25.32
#